data_AF-A0A1T4S8G7-F1
#
_entry.id   AF-A0A1T4S8G7-F1
#
_cell.length_a   1.000
_cell.length_b   1.000
_cell.length_c   1.000
_cell.angle_alpha   90.00
_cell.angle_beta   90.00
_cell.angle_gamma   90.00
#
_symmetry.space_group_name_H-M   'P 1'
#
loop_
_entity.id
_entity.type
_entity.pdbx_description
1 polymer ?
#
loop_
_entity_poly.entity_id
_entity_poly.type
_entity_poly.pdbx_seq_one_letter_code
_entity_poly.pdbx_strand_id
1 'polypeptide(L)'
;MERYAVPVHCAAALVIGRRAMGFRERVTKELQQLVTQIKQDLTCKVNPNIPREGKGMTRRVRACLRWLDGKLLLHNGFARQQQEAYYSVWHDLKKLALSLR
;
A
#
# COMPACT_ATOMS: atom_id res chain seq x y z
N MET A 1 -5.34 2.91 13.32
CA MET A 1 -4.20 2.77 12.38
C MET A 1 -3.72 1.33 12.32
N GLU A 2 -3.46 0.70 13.47
CA GLU A 2 -2.99 -0.69 13.57
C GLU A 2 -3.84 -1.72 12.80
N ARG A 3 -5.17 -1.52 12.71
CA ARG A 3 -6.09 -2.38 11.96
C ARG A 3 -5.67 -2.62 10.49
N TYR A 4 -5.01 -1.64 9.86
CA TYR A 4 -4.56 -1.72 8.47
C TYR A 4 -3.10 -2.13 8.31
N ALA A 5 -2.28 -1.98 9.36
CA ALA A 5 -0.86 -2.32 9.30
C ALA A 5 -0.64 -3.83 9.14
N VAL A 6 -1.42 -4.65 9.85
CA VAL A 6 -1.30 -6.13 9.81
C VAL A 6 -1.63 -6.69 8.42
N PRO A 7 -2.78 -6.38 7.78
CA PRO A 7 -3.08 -6.86 6.43
C PRO A 7 -2.03 -6.45 5.38
N VAL A 8 -1.53 -5.21 5.44
CA VAL A 8 -0.53 -4.70 4.49
C VAL A 8 0.82 -5.38 4.70
N HIS A 9 1.21 -5.64 5.95
CA HIS A 9 2.44 -6.37 6.27
C HIS A 9 2.36 -7.83 5.81
N CYS A 10 1.24 -8.52 6.08
CA CYS A 10 1.00 -9.88 5.61
C CYS A 10 1.06 -9.97 4.08
N ALA A 11 0.45 -9.02 3.36
CA ALA A 11 0.52 -8.97 1.90
C ALA A 11 1.97 -8.83 1.40
N ALA A 12 2.77 -7.97 2.02
CA ALA A 12 4.19 -7.81 1.67
C ALA A 12 5.01 -9.09 1.97
N ALA A 13 4.78 -9.74 3.11
CA ALA A 13 5.46 -10.98 3.47
C ALA A 13 5.11 -12.14 2.52
N LEU A 14 3.84 -12.27 2.15
CA LEU A 14 3.33 -13.31 1.26
C LEU A 14 3.96 -13.17 -0.14
N VAL A 15 4.23 -11.95 -0.59
CA VAL A 15 4.94 -11.70 -1.85
C VAL A 15 6.41 -12.13 -1.80
N ILE A 16 7.12 -11.84 -0.71
CA ILE A 16 8.51 -12.31 -0.53
C ILE A 16 8.55 -13.85 -0.60
N GLY A 17 7.60 -14.53 0.06
CA GLY A 17 7.46 -15.99 -0.04
C GLY A 17 7.17 -16.46 -1.46
N ARG A 18 6.25 -15.81 -2.18
CA ARG A 18 5.91 -16.15 -3.58
C ARG A 18 7.09 -15.94 -4.54
N ARG A 19 7.92 -14.90 -4.34
CA ARG A 19 9.17 -14.70 -5.10
C ARG A 19 10.13 -15.85 -4.90
N ALA A 20 10.36 -16.26 -3.64
CA ALA A 20 11.25 -17.36 -3.31
C ALA A 20 10.79 -18.68 -3.97
N MET A 21 9.47 -18.85 -4.14
CA MET A 21 8.86 -19.99 -4.82
C MET A 21 8.73 -19.82 -6.36
N GLY A 22 9.20 -18.71 -6.94
CA GLY A 22 9.19 -18.48 -8.39
C GLY A 22 7.83 -18.07 -8.99
N PHE A 23 6.83 -17.72 -8.18
CA PHE A 23 5.52 -17.30 -8.67
C PHE A 23 5.52 -15.87 -9.21
N ARG A 24 4.76 -15.66 -10.29
CA ARG A 24 4.52 -14.32 -10.87
C ARG A 24 3.68 -13.47 -9.92
N GLU A 25 4.09 -12.22 -9.72
CA GLU A 25 3.42 -11.30 -8.81
C GLU A 25 2.14 -10.76 -9.43
N ARG A 26 1.07 -10.70 -8.65
CA ARG A 26 -0.17 -10.08 -9.05
C ARG A 26 -0.78 -9.32 -7.89
N VAL A 27 -1.03 -8.04 -8.11
CA VAL A 27 -1.86 -7.23 -7.23
C VAL A 27 -3.30 -7.72 -7.36
N THR A 28 -3.86 -8.19 -6.25
CA THR A 28 -5.24 -8.67 -6.20
C THR A 28 -6.22 -7.50 -6.02
N LYS A 29 -7.49 -7.72 -6.36
CA LYS A 29 -8.53 -6.69 -6.23
C LYS A 29 -8.76 -6.30 -4.77
N GLU A 30 -8.66 -7.27 -3.85
CA GLU A 30 -8.83 -7.07 -2.42
C GLU A 30 -7.78 -6.11 -1.86
N LEU A 31 -6.54 -6.22 -2.33
CA LEU A 31 -5.46 -5.32 -1.93
C LEU A 31 -5.67 -3.88 -2.45
N GLN A 32 -6.17 -3.74 -3.68
CA GLN A 32 -6.54 -2.43 -4.23
C GLN A 32 -7.69 -1.79 -3.44
N GLN A 33 -8.71 -2.58 -3.09
CA GLN A 33 -9.82 -2.13 -2.25
C GLN A 33 -9.34 -1.73 -0.86
N LEU A 34 -8.45 -2.51 -0.24
CA LEU A 34 -7.89 -2.19 1.07
C LEU A 34 -7.14 -0.86 1.05
N VAL A 35 -6.29 -0.61 0.05
CA VAL A 35 -5.55 0.67 -0.07
C VAL A 35 -6.51 1.83 -0.30
N THR A 36 -7.57 1.62 -1.10
CA THR A 36 -8.63 2.62 -1.32
C THR A 36 -9.36 2.94 -0.01
N GLN A 37 -9.68 1.92 0.78
CA GLN A 37 -10.33 2.07 2.08
C GLN A 37 -9.43 2.82 3.07
N ILE A 38 -8.15 2.46 3.16
CA ILE A 38 -7.17 3.19 3.99
C ILE A 38 -7.14 4.68 3.60
N LYS A 39 -7.11 4.98 2.30
CA LYS A 39 -7.11 6.35 1.80
C LYS A 39 -8.40 7.08 2.19
N GLN A 40 -9.56 6.44 2.06
CA GLN A 40 -10.85 7.01 2.45
C GLN A 40 -10.90 7.29 3.95
N ASP A 41 -10.57 6.30 4.78
CA ASP A 41 -10.56 6.42 6.24
C ASP A 41 -9.64 7.54 6.73
N LEU A 42 -8.48 7.70 6.10
CA LEU A 42 -7.52 8.76 6.42
C LEU A 42 -7.94 10.14 5.91
N THR A 43 -8.80 10.18 4.89
CA THR A 43 -9.34 11.43 4.32
C THR A 43 -10.66 11.83 4.98
N CYS A 44 -11.36 10.88 5.62
CA CYS A 44 -12.57 11.12 6.40
C CYS A 44 -12.26 12.08 7.56
N LYS A 45 -12.80 13.30 7.46
CA LYS A 45 -12.71 14.30 8.51
C LYS A 45 -13.55 13.84 9.71
N VAL A 46 -12.90 13.45 10.79
CA VAL A 46 -13.58 13.26 12.09
C VAL A 46 -14.04 14.62 12.66
N ASN A 47 -13.44 15.73 12.22
CA ASN A 47 -13.80 17.07 12.67
C ASN A 47 -13.48 18.12 11.58
N PRO A 48 -14.37 19.07 11.23
CA PRO A 48 -14.12 20.10 10.21
C PRO A 48 -12.89 20.98 10.46
N ASN A 49 -12.46 21.09 11.73
CA ASN A 49 -11.34 21.95 12.17
C ASN A 49 -9.97 21.26 12.18
N ILE A 50 -9.88 19.95 11.91
CA ILE A 50 -8.59 19.26 11.86
C ILE A 50 -8.04 19.41 10.44
N PRO A 51 -6.76 19.81 10.26
CA PRO A 51 -6.15 19.93 8.94
C PRO A 51 -6.29 18.63 8.14
N ARG A 52 -6.20 18.72 6.80
CA ARG A 52 -6.35 17.60 5.85
C ARG A 52 -5.41 16.40 6.13
N GLU A 53 -4.47 16.56 7.05
CA GLU A 53 -3.51 15.57 7.56
C GLU A 53 -4.02 14.77 8.76
N GLY A 54 -5.23 15.07 9.27
CA GLY A 54 -5.98 14.23 10.21
C GLY A 54 -5.18 13.76 11.44
N LYS A 55 -5.71 12.78 12.16
CA LYS A 55 -4.94 12.03 13.16
C LYS A 55 -4.23 10.87 12.44
N GLY A 56 -2.97 11.11 12.05
CA GLY A 56 -2.04 10.13 11.49
C GLY A 56 -1.99 10.03 9.95
N MET A 57 -2.68 10.90 9.20
CA MET A 57 -2.44 11.09 7.77
C MET A 57 -1.24 12.04 7.56
N THR A 58 -0.04 11.54 7.86
CA THR A 58 1.21 12.32 7.69
C THR A 58 1.48 12.62 6.21
N ARG A 59 2.29 13.66 5.94
CA ARG A 59 2.78 13.98 4.58
C ARG A 59 3.41 12.77 3.89
N ARG A 60 4.10 11.91 4.66
CA ARG A 60 4.72 10.67 4.18
C ARG A 60 3.68 9.61 3.79
N VAL A 61 2.66 9.39 4.61
CA VAL A 61 1.54 8.46 4.31
C VAL A 61 0.79 8.93 3.07
N ARG A 62 0.48 10.23 2.97
CA ARG A 62 -0.19 10.81 1.80
C ARG A 62 0.63 10.62 0.51
N ALA A 63 1.95 10.88 0.57
CA ALA A 63 2.83 10.67 -0.58
C ALA A 63 2.86 9.19 -0.99
N CYS A 64 2.97 8.28 -0.02
CA CYS A 64 2.99 6.84 -0.26
C CYS A 64 1.69 6.35 -0.92
N LEU A 65 0.52 6.79 -0.44
CA LEU A 65 -0.77 6.44 -1.04
C LEU A 65 -0.90 6.95 -2.50
N ARG A 66 -0.44 8.17 -2.79
CA ARG A 66 -0.44 8.69 -4.17
C ARG A 66 0.44 7.85 -5.11
N TRP A 67 1.58 7.39 -4.62
CA TRP A 67 2.49 6.53 -5.41
C TRP A 67 1.89 5.13 -5.62
N LEU A 68 1.23 4.59 -4.59
CA LEU A 68 0.56 3.30 -4.65
C LEU A 68 -0.61 3.29 -5.63
N ASP A 69 -1.44 4.34 -5.69
CA ASP A 69 -2.55 4.43 -6.65
C ASP A 69 -2.07 4.21 -8.09
N GLY A 70 -0.98 4.88 -8.50
CA GLY A 70 -0.42 4.72 -9.84
C GLY A 70 0.19 3.34 -10.07
N LYS A 71 0.96 2.84 -9.09
CA LYS A 71 1.66 1.55 -9.25
C LYS A 71 0.72 0.35 -9.21
N LEU A 72 -0.32 0.36 -8.37
CA LEU A 72 -1.28 -0.75 -8.23
C LEU A 72 -2.07 -1.01 -9.51
N LEU A 73 -2.35 0.04 -10.30
CA LEU A 73 -3.01 -0.06 -11.60
C LEU A 73 -2.11 -0.69 -12.66
N LEU A 74 -0.82 -0.34 -12.66
CA LEU A 74 0.13 -0.72 -13.72
C LEU A 74 0.88 -2.03 -13.43
N HIS A 75 1.04 -2.41 -12.16
CA HIS A 75 1.94 -3.50 -11.75
C HIS A 75 1.61 -4.85 -12.39
N ASN A 76 0.34 -5.14 -12.64
CA ASN A 76 -0.08 -6.41 -13.26
C ASN A 76 0.30 -6.50 -14.75
N GLY A 77 0.57 -5.38 -15.43
CA GLY A 77 1.00 -5.33 -16.83
C GLY A 77 2.52 -5.31 -17.02
N PHE A 78 3.29 -5.23 -15.93
CA PHE A 78 4.76 -5.15 -16.00
C PHE A 78 5.42 -6.50 -16.30
N ALA A 79 6.60 -6.43 -16.92
CA ALA A 79 7.45 -7.58 -17.09
C ALA A 79 7.94 -8.09 -15.72
N ARG A 80 8.28 -9.38 -15.63
CA ARG A 80 8.71 -10.02 -14.37
C ARG A 80 9.83 -9.25 -13.67
N GLN A 81 10.86 -8.82 -14.41
CA GLN A 81 11.97 -8.04 -13.88
C GLN A 81 11.54 -6.69 -13.26
N GLN A 82 10.53 -6.05 -13.85
CA GLN A 82 9.97 -4.80 -13.33
C GLN A 82 9.11 -5.01 -12.08
N GLN A 83 8.41 -6.15 -12.00
CA GLN A 83 7.65 -6.54 -10.81
C GLN A 83 8.58 -6.85 -9.63
N GLU A 84 9.66 -7.59 -9.90
CA GLU A 84 10.65 -8.02 -8.90
C GLU A 84 11.58 -6.90 -8.44
N ALA A 85 11.62 -5.76 -9.14
CA ALA A 85 12.46 -4.62 -8.81
C ALA A 85 12.31 -4.16 -7.35
N TYR A 86 13.41 -3.66 -6.76
CA TYR A 86 13.44 -3.25 -5.36
C TYR A 86 12.39 -2.16 -5.03
N TYR A 87 12.16 -1.21 -5.94
CA TYR A 87 11.17 -0.13 -5.77
C TYR A 87 9.76 -0.49 -6.31
N SER A 88 9.40 -1.77 -6.28
CA SER A 88 8.07 -2.25 -6.69
C SER A 88 6.95 -1.75 -5.79
N VAL A 89 5.70 -2.02 -6.19
CA VAL A 89 4.49 -1.70 -5.42
C VAL A 89 4.54 -2.30 -4.00
N TRP A 90 5.23 -3.42 -3.82
CA TRP A 90 5.35 -4.14 -2.56
C TRP A 90 6.24 -3.44 -1.55
N HIS A 91 7.31 -2.79 -2.02
CA HIS A 91 8.14 -1.94 -1.18
C HIS A 91 7.37 -0.75 -0.65
N ASP A 92 6.53 -0.14 -1.49
CA ASP A 92 5.69 0.97 -1.09
C ASP A 92 4.57 0.53 -0.13
N LEU A 93 3.99 -0.66 -0.32
CA LEU A 93 3.06 -1.27 0.65
C LEU A 93 3.74 -1.53 2.00
N LYS A 94 4.97 -2.06 2.01
CA LYS A 94 5.74 -2.24 3.25
C LYS A 94 5.98 -0.90 3.95
N LYS A 95 6.34 0.16 3.21
CA LYS A 95 6.48 1.52 3.76
C LYS A 95 5.17 2.05 4.33
N LEU A 96 4.05 1.80 3.65
CA LEU A 96 2.73 2.17 4.14
C LEU A 96 2.43 1.46 5.47
N ALA A 97 2.61 0.13 5.56
CA ALA A 97 2.42 -0.62 6.80
C ALA A 97 3.26 -0.07 7.96
N LEU A 98 4.53 0.24 7.73
CA LEU A 98 5.40 0.80 8.76
C LEU A 98 4.99 2.20 9.19
N SER A 99 4.36 2.98 8.30
CA SER A 99 3.88 4.33 8.61
C SER A 99 2.50 4.34 9.26
N LEU A 100 1.81 3.19 9.28
CA LEU A 100 0.51 2.95 9.92
C LEU A 100 0.63 2.23 11.27
N ARG A 101 1.85 1.90 11.72
CA ARG A 101 2.15 1.52 13.11
C ARG A 101 2.11 2.78 13.97
#